data_AF-E3MB72-F1
#
_entry.id   AF-E3MB72-F1
#
_cell.length_a   1.000
_cell.length_b   1.000
_cell.length_c   1.000
_cell.angle_alpha   90.00
_cell.angle_beta   90.00
_cell.angle_gamma   90.00
#
_symmetry.space_group_name_H-M   'P 1'
#
loop_
_entity.id
_entity.type
_entity.pdbx_description
1 polymer ?
#
loop_
_entity_poly.entity_id
_entity_poly.type
_entity_poly.pdbx_seq_one_letter_code
_entity_poly.pdbx_strand_id
1 'polypeptide(L)'
;MSQLAYQPSKAVLEYFSFEKRKILHATCPGIRKMEENVPYHLELVKLVSMARNEIIMIIDSFQFCFGEYDGTKMLMINLSTDERVDRLTCLRPEQEAEKFLLYTLSREGTHIKNVELTAGPEFISKCIPITIKNLIVNRTAAWFPTNKPVEHVKVDKTVQEDTLKMAKHVTVKLSDRVNTKIVSQWNCKSIRIESTMSSEEVAYYCNQVAKRADRPIGSTLMANHISSVEYVFDFLSFKEYARKTMLNDRKCVTISIDESTELNVYSSSVHCYCVVVEVCARGTAIDQVS
;
A
#
# COMPACT_ATOMS: atom_id res chain seq x y z
N MET A 1 8.12 14.82 -36.97
CA MET A 1 8.98 15.46 -35.95
C MET A 1 10.44 15.20 -36.32
N SER A 2 11.29 16.23 -36.35
CA SER A 2 12.73 16.03 -36.47
C SER A 2 13.27 15.37 -35.18
N GLN A 3 14.37 14.62 -35.28
CA GLN A 3 14.99 13.93 -34.13
C GLN A 3 15.41 14.92 -33.02
N LEU A 4 15.72 16.17 -33.38
CA LEU A 4 16.08 17.27 -32.47
C LEU A 4 14.90 17.80 -31.63
N ALA A 5 13.66 17.74 -32.14
CA ALA A 5 12.48 18.23 -31.42
C ALA A 5 11.79 17.15 -30.55
N TYR A 6 12.22 15.90 -30.66
CA TYR A 6 11.55 14.75 -30.02
C TYR A 6 11.69 14.76 -28.49
N GLN A 7 12.90 14.95 -27.97
CA GLN A 7 13.14 14.90 -26.52
C GLN A 7 12.48 16.06 -25.74
N PRO A 8 12.56 17.32 -26.20
CA PRO A 8 11.84 18.42 -25.54
C PRO A 8 10.33 18.22 -25.56
N SER A 9 9.77 17.76 -26.69
CA SER A 9 8.32 17.50 -26.80
C SER A 9 7.88 16.38 -25.86
N LYS A 10 8.70 15.33 -25.73
CA LYS A 10 8.47 14.24 -24.79
C LYS A 10 8.44 14.75 -23.34
N ALA A 11 9.43 15.53 -22.94
CA ALA A 11 9.49 16.08 -21.58
C ALA A 11 8.29 17.00 -21.27
N VAL A 12 7.85 17.81 -22.24
CA VAL A 12 6.65 18.65 -22.09
C VAL A 12 5.39 17.78 -21.97
N LEU A 13 5.26 16.72 -22.76
CA LEU A 13 4.12 15.80 -22.66
C LEU A 13 4.08 15.06 -21.32
N GLU A 14 5.22 14.70 -20.73
CA GLU A 14 5.29 14.10 -19.39
C GLU A 14 4.71 15.03 -18.31
N TYR A 15 4.88 16.35 -18.48
CA TYR A 15 4.38 17.34 -17.53
C TYR A 15 2.87 17.58 -17.61
N PHE A 16 2.22 17.17 -18.70
CA PHE A 16 0.78 17.38 -18.85
C PHE A 16 -0.05 16.34 -18.06
N SER A 17 -1.17 16.82 -17.50
CA SER A 17 -2.18 15.96 -16.89
C SER A 17 -2.75 14.96 -17.89
N PHE A 18 -3.31 13.87 -17.38
CA PHE A 18 -3.97 12.85 -18.19
C PHE A 18 -5.00 13.47 -19.16
N GLU A 19 -5.87 14.36 -18.65
CA GLU A 19 -6.86 15.09 -19.45
C GLU A 19 -6.25 15.87 -20.62
N LYS A 20 -5.27 16.74 -20.33
CA LYS A 20 -4.62 17.56 -21.35
C LYS A 20 -4.00 16.69 -22.44
N ARG A 21 -3.41 15.56 -22.07
CA ARG A 21 -2.84 14.61 -23.03
C ARG A 21 -3.91 13.95 -23.91
N LYS A 22 -5.09 13.62 -23.37
CA LYS A 22 -6.20 13.08 -24.18
C LYS A 22 -6.76 14.09 -25.17
N ILE A 23 -6.89 15.36 -24.76
CA ILE A 23 -7.28 16.46 -25.66
C ILE A 23 -6.25 16.63 -26.77
N LEU A 24 -4.96 16.65 -26.43
CA LEU A 24 -3.89 16.77 -27.42
C LEU A 24 -3.83 15.56 -28.35
N HIS A 25 -4.01 14.33 -27.84
CA HIS A 25 -4.04 13.11 -28.65
C HIS A 25 -5.18 13.15 -29.70
N ALA A 26 -6.34 13.68 -29.31
CA ALA A 26 -7.49 13.83 -30.19
C ALA A 26 -7.26 14.91 -31.27
N THR A 27 -6.77 16.09 -30.86
CA THR A 27 -6.65 17.29 -31.72
C THR A 27 -5.37 17.34 -32.56
N CYS A 28 -4.29 16.67 -32.12
CA CYS A 28 -2.96 16.76 -32.73
C CYS A 28 -2.44 15.36 -33.13
N PRO A 29 -2.77 14.85 -34.34
CA PRO A 29 -2.34 13.52 -34.78
C PRO A 29 -0.82 13.29 -34.74
N GLY A 30 -0.03 14.36 -34.93
CA GLY A 30 1.43 14.30 -34.92
C GLY A 30 2.08 13.89 -33.60
N ILE A 31 1.34 13.95 -32.48
CA ILE A 31 1.86 13.55 -31.16
C ILE A 31 1.42 12.15 -30.73
N ARG A 32 0.52 11.47 -31.45
CA ARG A 32 -0.09 10.20 -31.00
C ARG A 32 0.94 9.12 -30.71
N LYS A 33 1.87 8.89 -31.65
CA LYS A 33 2.95 7.92 -31.49
C LYS A 33 3.88 8.24 -30.31
N MET A 34 4.07 9.52 -30.01
CA MET A 34 4.84 9.92 -28.83
C MET A 34 4.01 9.68 -27.57
N GLU A 35 2.77 10.14 -27.53
CA GLU A 35 1.86 9.97 -26.39
C GLU A 35 1.82 8.51 -25.94
N GLU A 36 1.68 7.58 -26.88
CA GLU A 36 1.56 6.13 -26.64
C GLU A 36 2.69 5.56 -25.77
N ASN A 37 3.89 6.14 -25.87
CA ASN A 37 5.09 5.63 -25.20
C ASN A 37 5.52 6.48 -23.99
N VAL A 38 4.87 7.63 -23.77
CA VAL A 38 5.24 8.55 -22.70
C VAL A 38 4.55 8.15 -21.39
N PRO A 39 5.30 7.97 -20.28
CA PRO A 39 4.73 7.59 -18.98
C PRO A 39 3.74 8.63 -18.46
N TYR A 40 2.86 8.21 -17.56
CA TYR A 40 1.98 9.12 -16.85
C TYR A 40 2.46 9.43 -15.44
N HIS A 41 2.13 10.64 -14.98
CA HIS A 41 2.13 11.01 -13.57
C HIS A 41 0.69 11.20 -13.13
N LEU A 42 0.09 10.13 -12.62
CA LEU A 42 -1.32 10.08 -12.24
C LEU A 42 -1.46 10.42 -10.75
N GLU A 43 -2.48 11.19 -10.41
CA GLU A 43 -2.83 11.49 -9.02
C GLU A 43 -3.65 10.35 -8.41
N LEU A 44 -4.55 9.74 -9.19
CA LEU A 44 -5.45 8.69 -8.71
C LEU A 44 -5.69 7.60 -9.76
N VAL A 45 -5.58 6.35 -9.35
CA VAL A 45 -6.19 5.19 -10.03
C VAL A 45 -7.03 4.42 -9.03
N LYS A 46 -8.31 4.21 -9.33
CA LYS A 46 -9.23 3.50 -8.44
C LYS A 46 -10.01 2.43 -9.21
N LEU A 47 -9.98 1.20 -8.72
CA LEU A 47 -10.76 0.08 -9.25
C LEU A 47 -11.92 -0.20 -8.30
N VAL A 48 -13.11 0.25 -8.71
CA VAL A 48 -14.28 0.41 -7.83
C VAL A 48 -15.09 -0.88 -7.74
N SER A 49 -15.49 -1.42 -8.89
CA SER A 49 -16.42 -2.55 -8.97
C SER A 49 -16.00 -3.51 -10.07
N MET A 50 -16.20 -4.80 -9.78
CA MET A 50 -16.01 -5.93 -10.69
C MET A 50 -17.23 -6.85 -10.57
N ALA A 51 -18.38 -6.40 -11.05
CA ALA A 51 -19.49 -7.31 -11.31
C ALA A 51 -19.18 -8.04 -12.63
N ARG A 52 -19.63 -9.30 -12.79
CA ARG A 52 -19.36 -10.09 -14.01
C ARG A 52 -19.68 -9.35 -15.32
N ASN A 53 -20.62 -8.40 -15.27
CA ASN A 53 -21.10 -7.66 -16.44
C ASN A 53 -20.77 -6.16 -16.39
N GLU A 54 -20.08 -5.68 -15.35
CA GLU A 54 -19.74 -4.26 -15.21
C GLU A 54 -18.42 -4.06 -14.44
N ILE A 55 -17.48 -3.38 -15.10
CA ILE A 55 -16.19 -2.98 -14.54
C ILE A 55 -16.11 -1.48 -14.49
N ILE A 56 -15.82 -0.93 -13.31
CA ILE A 56 -15.71 0.51 -13.10
C ILE A 56 -14.32 0.83 -12.58
N MET A 57 -13.62 1.71 -13.31
CA MET A 57 -12.35 2.26 -12.89
C MET A 57 -12.35 3.78 -13.02
N ILE A 58 -11.54 4.45 -12.20
CA ILE A 58 -11.33 5.89 -12.23
C ILE A 58 -9.85 6.14 -12.43
N ILE A 59 -9.51 7.02 -13.37
CA ILE A 59 -8.16 7.53 -13.59
C ILE A 59 -8.24 9.05 -13.57
N ASP A 60 -7.62 9.65 -12.56
CA ASP A 60 -7.74 11.09 -12.24
C ASP A 60 -9.21 11.54 -12.27
N SER A 61 -9.56 12.47 -13.18
CA SER A 61 -10.90 13.05 -13.31
C SER A 61 -11.85 12.25 -14.22
N PHE A 62 -11.48 11.06 -14.68
CA PHE A 62 -12.30 10.25 -15.59
C PHE A 62 -12.71 8.94 -14.97
N GLN A 63 -14.00 8.63 -15.08
CA GLN A 63 -14.53 7.30 -14.81
C GLN A 63 -14.72 6.54 -16.13
N PHE A 64 -14.33 5.27 -16.13
CA PHE A 64 -14.49 4.34 -17.23
C PHE A 64 -15.36 3.18 -16.76
N CYS A 65 -16.49 2.97 -17.44
CA CYS A 65 -17.38 1.84 -17.23
C CYS A 65 -17.31 0.92 -18.44
N PHE A 66 -17.11 -0.38 -18.20
CA PHE A 66 -17.13 -1.42 -19.22
C PHE A 66 -18.28 -2.36 -18.90
N GLY A 67 -19.28 -2.46 -19.78
CA GLY A 67 -20.45 -3.29 -19.52
C GLY A 67 -21.25 -3.64 -20.77
N GLU A 68 -22.22 -4.54 -20.60
CA GLU A 68 -23.09 -5.01 -21.68
C GLU A 68 -24.44 -4.28 -21.63
N TYR A 69 -24.65 -3.35 -22.56
CA TYR A 69 -25.90 -2.58 -22.71
C TYR A 69 -26.20 -2.41 -24.20
N ASP A 70 -26.93 -3.35 -24.79
CA ASP A 70 -27.11 -3.48 -26.24
C ASP A 70 -25.74 -3.63 -26.96
N GLY A 71 -25.00 -4.67 -26.54
CA GLY A 71 -23.60 -4.91 -26.92
C GLY A 71 -22.61 -4.40 -25.87
N THR A 72 -21.35 -4.83 -25.95
CA THR A 72 -20.32 -4.37 -25.02
C THR A 72 -19.94 -2.93 -25.33
N LYS A 73 -20.04 -2.07 -24.32
CA LYS A 73 -19.68 -0.64 -24.43
C LYS A 73 -18.61 -0.29 -23.42
N MET A 74 -17.73 0.62 -23.83
CA MET A 74 -16.87 1.40 -22.97
C MET A 74 -17.46 2.80 -22.86
N LEU A 75 -17.85 3.21 -21.67
CA LEU A 75 -18.33 4.55 -21.35
C LEU A 75 -17.24 5.30 -20.59
N MET A 76 -16.88 6.48 -21.07
CA MET A 76 -16.03 7.44 -20.38
C MET A 76 -16.90 8.59 -19.86
N ILE A 77 -16.71 8.96 -18.60
CA ILE A 77 -17.40 10.05 -17.93
C ILE A 77 -16.35 11.01 -17.38
N ASN A 78 -16.42 12.29 -17.75
CA ASN A 78 -15.64 13.33 -17.08
C ASN A 78 -16.33 13.68 -15.76
N LEU A 79 -15.70 13.36 -14.63
CA LEU A 79 -16.26 13.56 -13.30
C LEU A 79 -16.39 15.05 -12.92
N SER A 80 -15.76 15.95 -13.66
CA SER A 80 -15.83 17.40 -13.41
C SER A 80 -16.99 18.07 -14.16
N THR A 81 -17.36 17.55 -15.33
CA THR A 81 -18.38 18.14 -16.22
C THR A 81 -19.63 17.28 -16.39
N ASP A 82 -19.59 16.02 -15.95
CA ASP A 82 -20.58 14.96 -16.24
C ASP A 82 -20.79 14.71 -17.75
N GLU A 83 -19.85 15.16 -18.60
CA GLU A 83 -19.85 14.82 -20.02
C GLU A 83 -19.54 13.33 -20.22
N ARG A 84 -20.24 12.72 -21.18
CA ARG A 84 -20.23 11.28 -21.42
C ARG A 84 -19.91 10.98 -22.87
N VAL A 85 -19.01 10.01 -23.07
CA VAL A 85 -18.67 9.49 -24.39
C VAL A 85 -18.66 7.98 -24.31
N ASP A 86 -19.47 7.33 -25.14
CA ASP A 86 -19.49 5.88 -25.25
C ASP A 86 -18.88 5.37 -26.56
N ARG A 87 -18.41 4.13 -26.52
CA ARG A 87 -17.87 3.43 -27.68
C ARG A 87 -18.31 1.97 -27.64
N LEU A 88 -18.88 1.49 -28.75
CA LEU A 88 -19.13 0.07 -28.97
C LEU A 88 -17.81 -0.70 -29.13
N THR A 89 -17.75 -1.88 -28.53
CA THR A 89 -16.58 -2.75 -28.51
C THR A 89 -16.98 -4.16 -28.90
N CYS A 90 -16.06 -4.91 -29.50
CA CYS A 90 -16.30 -6.29 -29.93
C CYS A 90 -15.81 -7.33 -28.92
N LEU A 91 -15.21 -6.88 -27.81
CA LEU A 91 -14.68 -7.73 -26.75
C LEU A 91 -15.69 -7.87 -25.61
N ARG A 92 -15.51 -8.85 -24.74
CA ARG A 92 -16.24 -8.90 -23.46
C ARG A 92 -15.78 -7.77 -22.54
N PRO A 93 -16.63 -7.26 -21.61
CA PRO A 93 -16.27 -6.16 -20.71
C PRO A 93 -14.91 -6.33 -20.03
N GLU A 94 -14.63 -7.52 -19.51
CA GLU A 94 -13.36 -7.83 -18.83
C GLU A 94 -12.15 -7.76 -19.76
N GLN A 95 -12.27 -8.26 -20.98
CA GLN A 95 -11.19 -8.24 -21.96
C GLN A 95 -10.90 -6.81 -22.45
N GLU A 96 -11.94 -6.00 -22.63
CA GLU A 96 -11.76 -4.59 -22.99
C GLU A 96 -11.16 -3.79 -21.83
N ALA A 97 -11.62 -4.01 -20.59
CA ALA A 97 -11.06 -3.38 -19.41
C ALA A 97 -9.58 -3.76 -19.20
N GLU A 98 -9.23 -5.04 -19.37
CA GLU A 98 -7.85 -5.52 -19.33
C GLU A 98 -7.00 -4.81 -20.39
N LYS A 99 -7.44 -4.83 -21.65
CA LYS A 99 -6.74 -4.20 -22.76
C LYS A 99 -6.53 -2.70 -22.51
N PHE A 100 -7.57 -2.01 -22.08
CA PHE A 100 -7.52 -0.58 -21.79
C PHE A 100 -6.53 -0.26 -20.66
N LEU A 101 -6.60 -1.01 -19.56
CA LEU A 101 -5.77 -0.80 -18.39
C LEU A 101 -4.30 -1.11 -18.69
N LEU A 102 -4.01 -2.21 -19.39
CA LEU A 102 -2.66 -2.55 -19.82
C LEU A 102 -2.08 -1.50 -20.77
N TYR A 103 -2.85 -1.04 -21.75
CA TYR A 103 -2.41 0.02 -22.68
C TYR A 103 -2.15 1.36 -21.97
N THR A 104 -2.94 1.67 -20.95
CA THR A 104 -2.87 2.96 -20.26
C THR A 104 -1.77 2.98 -19.20
N LEU A 105 -1.68 1.94 -18.37
CA LEU A 105 -0.81 1.92 -17.19
C LEU A 105 0.52 1.23 -17.44
N SER A 106 0.62 0.32 -18.42
CA SER A 106 1.87 -0.42 -18.67
C SER A 106 2.87 0.37 -19.54
N ARG A 107 3.18 1.60 -19.12
CA ARG A 107 4.16 2.46 -19.77
C ARG A 107 5.35 2.67 -18.84
N GLU A 108 6.55 2.36 -19.31
CA GLU A 108 7.76 2.42 -18.48
C GLU A 108 7.97 3.82 -17.89
N GLY A 109 8.18 3.89 -16.58
CA GLY A 109 8.32 5.14 -15.85
C GLY A 109 7.00 5.74 -15.33
N THR A 110 5.86 5.08 -15.57
CA THR A 110 4.57 5.54 -15.01
C THR A 110 4.61 5.55 -13.49
N HIS A 111 4.14 6.66 -12.93
CA HIS A 111 4.05 6.91 -11.50
C HIS A 111 2.62 7.23 -11.12
N ILE A 112 2.11 6.56 -10.09
CA ILE A 112 0.77 6.78 -9.55
C ILE A 112 0.89 7.17 -8.09
N LYS A 113 0.34 8.33 -7.73
CA LYS A 113 0.39 8.81 -6.35
C LYS A 113 -0.56 8.02 -5.43
N ASN A 114 -1.80 7.79 -5.86
CA ASN A 114 -2.79 7.06 -5.07
C ASN A 114 -3.41 5.94 -5.90
N VAL A 115 -3.37 4.72 -5.37
CA VAL A 115 -4.06 3.56 -5.94
C VAL A 115 -5.06 3.03 -4.93
N GLU A 116 -6.31 2.86 -5.34
CA GLU A 116 -7.37 2.24 -4.54
C GLU A 116 -7.93 1.00 -5.24
N LEU A 117 -7.72 -0.17 -4.64
CA LEU A 117 -8.23 -1.45 -5.12
C LEU A 117 -9.38 -1.89 -4.22
N THR A 118 -10.62 -1.60 -4.58
CA THR A 118 -11.80 -2.09 -3.85
C THR A 118 -12.19 -3.50 -4.28
N ALA A 119 -12.03 -3.78 -5.58
CA ALA A 119 -12.15 -5.09 -6.19
C ALA A 119 -11.13 -5.15 -7.33
N GLY A 120 -9.85 -5.40 -7.00
CA GLY A 120 -8.80 -5.49 -8.01
C GLY A 120 -8.98 -6.76 -8.86
N PRO A 121 -9.15 -6.64 -10.19
CA PRO A 121 -9.20 -7.80 -11.07
C PRO A 121 -7.84 -8.48 -11.19
N GLU A 122 -7.83 -9.79 -11.43
CA GLU A 122 -6.58 -10.57 -11.55
C GLU A 122 -5.62 -10.00 -12.60
N PHE A 123 -6.15 -9.41 -13.68
CA PHE A 123 -5.34 -8.86 -14.76
C PHE A 123 -4.48 -7.65 -14.36
N ILE A 124 -4.69 -6.99 -13.22
CA ILE A 124 -3.77 -5.92 -12.79
C ILE A 124 -2.36 -6.44 -12.48
N SER A 125 -2.25 -7.73 -12.13
CA SER A 125 -0.97 -8.41 -11.93
C SER A 125 -0.16 -8.53 -13.23
N LYS A 126 -0.81 -8.39 -14.39
CA LYS A 126 -0.18 -8.44 -15.72
C LYS A 126 0.44 -7.11 -16.15
N CYS A 127 0.22 -6.02 -15.40
CA CYS A 127 0.87 -4.75 -15.70
C CYS A 127 2.39 -4.89 -15.59
N ILE A 128 3.15 -4.05 -16.29
CA ILE A 128 4.57 -3.91 -15.94
C ILE A 128 4.68 -3.29 -14.53
N PRO A 129 5.79 -3.49 -13.81
CA PRO A 129 5.99 -2.88 -12.50
C PRO A 129 5.83 -1.35 -12.51
N ILE A 130 4.95 -0.82 -11.66
CA ILE A 130 4.60 0.61 -11.59
C ILE A 130 5.17 1.22 -10.29
N THR A 131 5.57 2.49 -10.33
CA THR A 131 5.88 3.22 -9.09
C THR A 131 4.60 3.74 -8.45
N ILE A 132 4.29 3.28 -7.23
CA ILE A 132 3.11 3.68 -6.46
C ILE A 132 3.55 4.30 -5.14
N LYS A 133 3.01 5.48 -4.81
CA LYS A 133 3.29 6.14 -3.52
C LYS A 133 2.38 5.62 -2.41
N ASN A 134 1.06 5.69 -2.63
CA ASN A 134 0.03 5.26 -1.69
C ASN A 134 -0.83 4.17 -2.33
N LEU A 135 -0.99 3.03 -1.65
CA LEU A 135 -1.78 1.90 -2.12
C LEU A 135 -2.79 1.49 -1.06
N ILE A 136 -4.07 1.45 -1.40
CA ILE A 136 -5.14 0.93 -0.56
C ILE A 136 -5.70 -0.32 -1.24
N VAL A 137 -5.70 -1.45 -0.55
CA VAL A 137 -6.20 -2.73 -1.03
C VAL A 137 -7.26 -3.26 -0.08
N ASN A 138 -8.49 -3.25 -0.56
CA ASN A 138 -9.65 -3.76 0.13
C ASN A 138 -10.12 -5.02 -0.62
N ARG A 139 -10.33 -6.12 0.10
CA ARG A 139 -11.09 -7.29 -0.40
C ARG A 139 -10.64 -7.89 -1.75
N THR A 140 -9.38 -7.76 -2.14
CA THR A 140 -8.82 -8.44 -3.34
C THR A 140 -7.51 -9.16 -3.04
N ALA A 141 -7.23 -10.19 -3.83
CA ALA A 141 -5.96 -10.93 -3.85
C ALA A 141 -5.03 -10.45 -4.97
N ALA A 142 -5.51 -9.63 -5.91
CA ALA A 142 -4.70 -9.12 -7.00
C ALA A 142 -3.98 -7.83 -6.60
N TRP A 143 -2.71 -7.71 -6.97
CA TRP A 143 -1.86 -6.56 -6.67
C TRP A 143 -1.19 -6.05 -7.93
N PHE A 144 -0.97 -4.74 -8.01
CA PHE A 144 -0.05 -4.21 -9.01
C PHE A 144 1.37 -4.67 -8.68
N PRO A 145 2.15 -5.13 -9.67
CA PRO A 145 3.57 -5.27 -9.49
C PRO A 145 4.19 -3.88 -9.28
N THR A 146 5.14 -3.79 -8.35
CA THR A 146 5.81 -2.53 -8.01
C THR A 146 7.31 -2.64 -8.23
N ASN A 147 7.92 -1.58 -8.75
CA ASN A 147 9.36 -1.52 -9.02
C ASN A 147 10.18 -0.93 -7.85
N LYS A 148 9.51 -0.31 -6.89
CA LYS A 148 10.08 0.34 -5.71
C LYS A 148 9.18 0.09 -4.51
N PRO A 149 9.73 0.10 -3.28
CA PRO A 149 8.96 0.14 -2.04
C PRO A 149 7.83 1.18 -2.08
N VAL A 150 6.59 0.75 -1.87
CA VAL A 150 5.45 1.65 -1.69
C VAL A 150 5.62 2.41 -0.37
N GLU A 151 5.33 3.71 -0.37
CA GLU A 151 5.51 4.54 0.83
C GLU A 151 4.45 4.20 1.89
N HIS A 152 3.18 4.14 1.49
CA HIS A 152 2.07 3.85 2.38
C HIS A 152 1.16 2.77 1.81
N VAL A 153 0.96 1.69 2.56
CA VAL A 153 0.04 0.60 2.18
C VAL A 153 -1.08 0.43 3.22
N LYS A 154 -2.29 0.72 2.75
CA LYS A 154 -3.64 0.45 3.27
C LYS A 154 -4.13 -0.99 3.06
N VAL A 155 -4.26 -1.88 4.05
CA VAL A 155 -4.94 -3.19 3.83
C VAL A 155 -6.05 -3.45 4.82
N ASP A 156 -7.06 -4.21 4.40
CA ASP A 156 -8.10 -4.67 5.32
C ASP A 156 -7.63 -5.85 6.19
N LYS A 157 -6.85 -6.79 5.65
CA LYS A 157 -6.41 -7.99 6.37
C LYS A 157 -4.90 -8.24 6.24
N THR A 158 -4.36 -9.05 7.13
CA THR A 158 -2.97 -9.53 7.00
C THR A 158 -2.85 -10.49 5.81
N VAL A 159 -2.02 -10.15 4.83
CA VAL A 159 -1.76 -10.98 3.64
C VAL A 159 -0.26 -11.15 3.41
N GLN A 160 0.11 -12.24 2.77
CA GLN A 160 1.49 -12.56 2.45
C GLN A 160 1.82 -12.04 1.05
N GLU A 161 2.29 -10.80 0.97
CA GLU A 161 2.63 -10.12 -0.28
C GLU A 161 4.00 -9.45 -0.17
N ASP A 162 4.81 -9.56 -1.22
CA ASP A 162 6.17 -8.97 -1.21
C ASP A 162 6.12 -7.44 -1.15
N THR A 163 5.11 -6.81 -1.76
CA THR A 163 4.84 -5.37 -1.65
C THR A 163 4.72 -4.93 -0.18
N LEU A 164 4.11 -5.73 0.70
CA LEU A 164 3.99 -5.41 2.12
C LEU A 164 5.30 -5.59 2.88
N LYS A 165 6.14 -6.57 2.49
CA LYS A 165 7.45 -6.78 3.13
C LYS A 165 8.40 -5.61 2.88
N MET A 166 8.27 -4.96 1.73
CA MET A 166 9.11 -3.86 1.28
C MET A 166 8.53 -2.48 1.60
N ALA A 167 7.23 -2.36 1.88
CA ALA A 167 6.58 -1.08 2.13
C ALA A 167 7.20 -0.34 3.32
N LYS A 168 7.26 1.00 3.25
CA LYS A 168 7.78 1.81 4.35
C LYS A 168 6.80 1.84 5.53
N HIS A 169 5.53 2.10 5.23
CA HIS A 169 4.46 2.21 6.23
C HIS A 169 3.28 1.33 5.83
N VAL A 170 2.84 0.46 6.74
CA VAL A 170 1.68 -0.41 6.53
C VAL A 170 0.63 -0.11 7.59
N THR A 171 -0.63 -0.04 7.18
CA THR A 171 -1.78 0.04 8.09
C THR A 171 -2.76 -1.08 7.79
N VAL A 172 -3.17 -1.82 8.81
CA VAL A 172 -4.17 -2.89 8.74
C VAL A 172 -5.46 -2.41 9.41
N LYS A 173 -6.54 -2.19 8.65
CA LYS A 173 -7.80 -1.57 9.11
C LYS A 173 -8.67 -2.48 9.96
N LEU A 174 -8.97 -3.64 9.40
CA LEU A 174 -10.08 -4.48 9.82
C LEU A 174 -9.68 -5.91 9.54
N SER A 175 -8.65 -6.37 10.23
CA SER A 175 -8.45 -7.80 10.25
C SER A 175 -9.40 -8.36 11.31
N ASP A 176 -9.97 -9.51 11.01
CA ASP A 176 -10.24 -10.54 12.00
C ASP A 176 -8.97 -10.78 12.86
N ARG A 177 -8.78 -11.96 13.46
CA ARG A 177 -7.53 -12.25 14.17
C ARG A 177 -6.29 -11.89 13.33
N VAL A 178 -5.40 -11.10 13.93
CA VAL A 178 -4.17 -10.63 13.28
C VAL A 178 -3.26 -11.84 13.08
N ASN A 179 -2.90 -12.17 11.84
CA ASN A 179 -1.90 -13.20 11.61
C ASN A 179 -0.50 -12.65 11.91
N THR A 180 -0.12 -12.69 13.18
CA THR A 180 1.14 -12.16 13.70
C THR A 180 2.37 -12.85 13.11
N LYS A 181 2.25 -14.09 12.63
CA LYS A 181 3.30 -14.79 11.88
C LYS A 181 3.59 -14.12 10.53
N ILE A 182 2.58 -13.60 9.85
CA ILE A 182 2.76 -12.85 8.60
C ILE A 182 3.32 -11.46 8.92
N VAL A 183 2.72 -10.75 9.88
CA VAL A 183 3.14 -9.38 10.24
C VAL A 183 4.59 -9.32 10.73
N SER A 184 5.04 -10.34 11.48
CA SER A 184 6.42 -10.41 11.97
C SER A 184 7.46 -10.48 10.85
N GLN A 185 7.08 -10.87 9.63
CA GLN A 185 7.96 -10.95 8.45
C GLN A 185 8.17 -9.60 7.75
N TRP A 186 7.31 -8.60 7.95
CA TRP A 186 7.37 -7.34 7.16
C TRP A 186 8.43 -6.35 7.63
N ASN A 187 9.43 -6.00 6.82
CA ASN A 187 10.52 -5.07 7.21
C ASN A 187 10.17 -3.57 7.13
N CYS A 188 8.93 -3.22 7.49
CA CYS A 188 8.45 -1.85 7.44
C CYS A 188 9.11 -0.97 8.53
N LYS A 189 9.20 0.33 8.24
CA LYS A 189 9.53 1.37 9.24
C LYS A 189 8.41 1.53 10.26
N SER A 190 7.15 1.43 9.83
CA SER A 190 6.03 1.46 10.75
C SER A 190 4.90 0.54 10.30
N ILE A 191 4.36 -0.22 11.24
CA ILE A 191 3.18 -1.06 11.09
C ILE A 191 2.12 -0.55 12.06
N ARG A 192 0.95 -0.17 11.57
CA ARG A 192 -0.21 0.18 12.39
C ARG A 192 -1.29 -0.87 12.25
N ILE A 193 -1.66 -1.49 13.35
CA ILE A 193 -2.78 -2.42 13.44
C ILE A 193 -3.94 -1.67 14.10
N GLU A 194 -4.97 -1.36 13.31
CA GLU A 194 -6.17 -0.66 13.80
C GLU A 194 -7.15 -1.63 14.50
N SER A 195 -7.02 -2.94 14.27
CA SER A 195 -7.71 -3.99 15.04
C SER A 195 -7.06 -4.22 16.41
N THR A 196 -7.80 -4.84 17.33
CA THR A 196 -7.29 -5.20 18.66
C THR A 196 -6.40 -6.44 18.59
N MET A 197 -5.24 -6.38 19.22
CA MET A 197 -4.38 -7.53 19.49
C MET A 197 -4.52 -7.99 20.95
N SER A 198 -4.46 -9.31 21.17
CA SER A 198 -4.33 -9.89 22.51
C SER A 198 -2.88 -9.82 23.02
N SER A 199 -2.68 -10.03 24.32
CA SER A 199 -1.33 -10.07 24.92
C SER A 199 -0.49 -11.23 24.34
N GLU A 200 -1.12 -12.37 24.03
CA GLU A 200 -0.47 -13.51 23.38
C GLU A 200 -0.05 -13.21 21.94
N GLU A 201 -0.88 -12.49 21.18
CA GLU A 201 -0.55 -12.07 19.82
C GLU A 201 0.64 -11.10 19.82
N VAL A 202 0.65 -10.12 20.74
CA VAL A 202 1.77 -9.18 20.91
C VAL A 202 3.05 -9.93 21.31
N ALA A 203 2.95 -10.84 22.29
CA ALA A 203 4.11 -11.61 22.74
C ALA A 203 4.66 -12.55 21.66
N TYR A 204 3.77 -13.19 20.89
CA TYR A 204 4.18 -13.98 19.74
C TYR A 204 4.92 -13.13 18.72
N TYR A 205 4.38 -11.96 18.36
CA TYR A 205 5.04 -11.03 17.44
C TYR A 205 6.43 -10.65 17.95
N CYS A 206 6.56 -10.26 19.22
CA CYS A 206 7.84 -9.89 19.83
C CYS A 206 8.87 -11.02 19.77
N ASN A 207 8.47 -12.26 20.09
CA ASN A 207 9.34 -13.44 20.03
C ASN A 207 9.83 -13.72 18.59
N GLN A 208 8.96 -13.56 17.59
CA GLN A 208 9.37 -13.73 16.19
C GLN A 208 10.33 -12.62 15.73
N VAL A 209 10.06 -11.37 16.12
CA VAL A 209 10.91 -10.22 15.76
C VAL A 209 12.27 -10.27 16.45
N ALA A 210 12.32 -10.69 17.72
CA ALA A 210 13.57 -10.79 18.47
C ALA A 210 14.57 -11.82 17.89
N LYS A 211 14.11 -12.71 17.02
CA LYS A 211 14.95 -13.69 16.31
C LYS A 211 15.51 -13.15 14.99
N ARG A 212 15.25 -11.89 14.66
CA ARG A 212 15.57 -11.28 13.37
C ARG A 212 16.52 -10.10 13.53
N ALA A 213 17.75 -10.28 13.07
CA ALA A 213 18.77 -9.22 13.03
C ALA A 213 18.59 -8.24 11.85
N ASP A 214 17.68 -8.53 10.90
CA ASP A 214 17.48 -7.71 9.70
C ASP A 214 16.47 -6.56 9.89
N ARG A 215 15.98 -6.37 11.12
CA ARG A 215 15.02 -5.32 11.45
C ARG A 215 15.72 -3.98 11.67
N PRO A 216 15.32 -2.91 10.96
CA PRO A 216 15.98 -1.62 11.12
C PRO A 216 15.64 -0.98 12.47
N ILE A 217 16.63 -0.34 13.08
CA ILE A 217 16.45 0.52 14.26
C ILE A 217 15.43 1.62 13.94
N GLY A 218 14.53 1.90 14.90
CA GLY A 218 13.41 2.82 14.76
C GLY A 218 12.21 2.21 14.01
N SER A 219 12.24 0.91 13.67
CA SER A 219 11.04 0.22 13.19
C SER A 219 10.04 0.03 14.33
N THR A 220 8.77 0.28 14.03
CA THR A 220 7.68 0.28 15.02
C THR A 220 6.51 -0.58 14.58
N LEU A 221 5.91 -1.28 15.53
CA LEU A 221 4.54 -1.77 15.44
C LEU A 221 3.71 -1.05 16.51
N MET A 222 2.58 -0.48 16.09
CA MET A 222 1.59 0.15 16.96
C MET A 222 0.26 -0.58 16.78
N ALA A 223 -0.32 -1.07 17.87
CA ALA A 223 -1.57 -1.83 17.81
C ALA A 223 -2.53 -1.43 18.94
N ASN A 224 -3.83 -1.43 18.65
CA ASN A 224 -4.84 -1.40 19.71
C ASN A 224 -4.75 -2.69 20.52
N HIS A 225 -4.88 -2.61 21.83
CA HIS A 225 -4.79 -3.74 22.75
C HIS A 225 -6.11 -3.89 23.51
N ILE A 226 -6.48 -5.13 23.80
CA ILE A 226 -7.78 -5.47 24.39
C ILE A 226 -7.94 -4.99 25.86
N SER A 227 -6.82 -4.88 26.59
CA SER A 227 -6.78 -4.58 28.02
C SER A 227 -5.72 -3.51 28.34
N SER A 228 -5.51 -3.22 29.62
CA SER A 228 -4.33 -2.45 30.05
C SER A 228 -3.05 -3.05 29.45
N VAL A 229 -2.15 -2.21 28.92
CA VAL A 229 -0.85 -2.65 28.38
C VAL A 229 0.02 -3.29 29.47
N GLU A 230 -0.26 -3.02 30.75
CA GLU A 230 0.42 -3.67 31.89
C GLU A 230 0.29 -5.21 31.86
N TYR A 231 -0.83 -5.76 31.38
CA TYR A 231 -0.97 -7.21 31.21
C TYR A 231 0.03 -7.78 30.20
N VAL A 232 0.37 -7.03 29.15
CA VAL A 232 1.42 -7.41 28.20
C VAL A 232 2.77 -7.43 28.89
N PHE A 233 3.03 -6.44 29.76
CA PHE A 233 4.29 -6.36 30.48
C PHE A 233 4.48 -7.53 31.43
N ASP A 234 3.46 -7.85 32.22
CA ASP A 234 3.52 -8.99 33.11
C ASP A 234 3.70 -10.28 32.33
N PHE A 235 2.89 -10.51 31.29
CA PHE A 235 2.98 -11.69 30.43
C PHE A 235 4.35 -11.88 29.79
N LEU A 236 4.94 -10.80 29.25
CA LEU A 236 6.28 -10.84 28.67
C LEU A 236 7.35 -11.04 29.73
N SER A 237 7.24 -10.38 30.89
CA SER A 237 8.25 -10.47 31.96
C SER A 237 8.38 -11.85 32.59
N PHE A 238 7.35 -12.70 32.49
CA PHE A 238 7.44 -14.11 32.86
C PHE A 238 8.33 -14.93 31.91
N LYS A 239 8.77 -14.36 30.79
CA LYS A 239 9.71 -15.01 29.88
C LYS A 239 11.14 -14.66 30.27
N GLU A 240 11.99 -15.67 30.44
CA GLU A 240 13.38 -15.53 30.92
C GLU A 240 14.25 -14.56 30.09
N TYR A 241 13.87 -14.29 28.84
CA TYR A 241 14.60 -13.40 27.93
C TYR A 241 14.14 -11.94 27.96
N ALA A 242 13.12 -11.61 28.75
CA ALA A 242 12.53 -10.28 28.81
C ALA A 242 12.78 -9.64 30.19
N ARG A 243 13.02 -8.33 30.22
CA ARG A 243 13.31 -7.56 31.44
C ARG A 243 12.36 -6.37 31.58
N LYS A 244 11.96 -6.05 32.80
CA LYS A 244 11.24 -4.80 33.11
C LYS A 244 12.25 -3.65 33.17
N THR A 245 12.00 -2.62 32.39
CA THR A 245 12.94 -1.51 32.15
C THR A 245 12.20 -0.18 32.04
N MET A 246 12.95 0.90 31.92
CA MET A 246 12.47 2.26 31.74
C MET A 246 13.02 2.83 30.42
N LEU A 247 12.13 3.31 29.56
CA LEU A 247 12.45 4.00 28.30
C LEU A 247 11.83 5.39 28.34
N ASN A 248 12.65 6.45 28.38
CA ASN A 248 12.20 7.84 28.49
C ASN A 248 11.17 8.05 29.62
N ASP A 249 11.51 7.59 30.83
CA ASP A 249 10.66 7.63 32.04
C ASP A 249 9.34 6.83 31.94
N ARG A 250 9.21 5.94 30.95
CA ARG A 250 8.06 5.05 30.79
C ARG A 250 8.44 3.63 31.11
N LYS A 251 7.59 2.93 31.84
CA LYS A 251 7.71 1.48 32.05
C LYS A 251 7.63 0.78 30.70
N CYS A 252 8.58 -0.09 30.43
CA CYS A 252 8.59 -0.95 29.27
C CYS A 252 9.11 -2.35 29.61
N VAL A 253 8.92 -3.25 28.65
CA VAL A 253 9.60 -4.56 28.65
C VAL A 253 10.61 -4.57 27.52
N THR A 254 11.84 -4.91 27.84
CA THR A 254 12.95 -5.02 26.88
C THR A 254 13.29 -6.48 26.63
N ILE A 255 13.44 -6.83 25.36
CA ILE A 255 13.92 -8.13 24.88
C ILE A 255 15.16 -7.90 24.04
N SER A 256 16.28 -8.52 24.39
CA SER A 256 17.50 -8.44 23.57
C SER A 256 17.28 -9.14 22.22
N ILE A 257 17.71 -8.50 21.13
CA ILE A 257 17.73 -9.11 19.79
C ILE A 257 19.13 -9.64 19.52
N ASP A 258 20.13 -8.76 19.61
CA ASP A 258 21.55 -9.09 19.45
C ASP A 258 22.44 -8.17 20.31
N GLU A 259 23.74 -8.11 20.00
CA GLU A 259 24.72 -7.26 20.71
C GLU A 259 24.52 -5.76 20.49
N SER A 260 23.81 -5.37 19.43
CA SER A 260 23.64 -3.99 18.98
C SER A 260 22.20 -3.49 19.05
N THR A 261 21.21 -4.38 19.11
CA THR A 261 19.79 -4.03 19.07
C THR A 261 18.95 -4.73 20.14
N GLU A 262 17.87 -4.06 20.54
CA GLU A 262 16.87 -4.55 21.50
C GLU A 262 15.45 -4.19 21.05
N LEU A 263 14.47 -4.93 21.53
CA LEU A 263 13.05 -4.69 21.31
C LEU A 263 12.43 -4.13 22.59
N ASN A 264 11.82 -2.95 22.50
CA ASN A 264 11.15 -2.28 23.61
C ASN A 264 9.64 -2.27 23.41
N VAL A 265 8.90 -2.77 24.40
CA VAL A 265 7.44 -2.85 24.40
C VAL A 265 6.89 -1.90 25.46
N TYR A 266 6.08 -0.92 25.07
CA TYR A 266 5.57 0.12 25.95
C TYR A 266 4.16 0.59 25.59
N SER A 267 3.50 1.32 26.48
CA SER A 267 2.19 1.95 26.21
C SER A 267 2.37 3.28 25.48
N SER A 268 1.52 3.55 24.49
CA SER A 268 1.51 4.83 23.79
C SER A 268 1.13 5.96 24.74
N SER A 269 1.88 7.08 24.69
CA SER A 269 1.53 8.28 25.47
C SER A 269 0.28 9.01 24.99
N VAL A 270 -0.23 8.66 23.81
CA VAL A 270 -1.42 9.31 23.23
C VAL A 270 -2.67 8.47 23.48
N HIS A 271 -2.54 7.13 23.50
CA HIS A 271 -3.66 6.21 23.65
C HIS A 271 -3.30 5.09 24.63
N CYS A 272 -3.90 5.09 25.82
CA CYS A 272 -3.56 4.17 26.91
C CYS A 272 -3.80 2.68 26.59
N TYR A 273 -4.72 2.39 25.67
CA TYR A 273 -4.98 1.03 25.16
C TYR A 273 -4.16 0.67 23.92
N CYS A 274 -3.13 1.44 23.61
CA CYS A 274 -2.27 1.16 22.47
C CYS A 274 -0.90 0.69 22.94
N VAL A 275 -0.49 -0.48 22.46
CA VAL A 275 0.85 -1.02 22.66
C VAL A 275 1.74 -0.60 21.49
N VAL A 276 2.97 -0.21 21.82
CA VAL A 276 4.03 0.09 20.87
C VAL A 276 5.15 -0.91 21.10
N VAL A 277 5.60 -1.51 20.00
CA VAL A 277 6.77 -2.37 19.94
C VAL A 277 7.78 -1.67 19.03
N GLU A 278 8.96 -1.37 19.54
CA GLU A 278 9.99 -0.59 18.84
C GLU A 278 11.33 -1.31 18.88
N VAL A 279 12.04 -1.32 17.74
CA VAL A 279 13.42 -1.78 17.66
C VAL A 279 14.35 -0.61 17.96
N CYS A 280 15.14 -0.72 19.03
CA CYS A 280 16.09 0.30 19.47
C CYS A 280 17.53 -0.21 19.39
N ALA A 281 18.49 0.72 19.48
CA ALA A 281 19.87 0.36 19.80
C ALA A 281 19.92 -0.24 21.22
N ARG A 282 20.80 -1.21 21.43
CA ARG A 282 20.95 -1.86 22.74
C ARG A 282 21.38 -0.85 23.81
N GLY A 283 20.77 -0.97 25.00
CA GLY A 283 21.03 -0.07 26.13
C GLY A 283 20.26 1.24 26.06
N THR A 284 19.27 1.36 25.18
CA THR A 284 18.38 2.53 25.15
C THR A 284 17.43 2.52 26.35
N ALA A 285 16.90 1.34 26.71
CA ALA A 285 16.13 1.16 27.94
C ALA A 285 17.04 0.82 29.13
N ILE A 286 16.78 1.44 30.27
CA ILE A 286 17.56 1.28 31.52
C ILE A 286 16.81 0.32 32.44
N ASP A 287 17.52 -0.56 33.16
CA ASP A 287 16.89 -1.46 34.13
C ASP A 287 16.13 -0.67 35.20
N GLN A 288 14.94 -1.16 35.55
CA GLN A 288 14.14 -0.52 36.59
C GLN A 288 14.84 -0.74 37.93
N VAL A 289 15.41 0.33 38.51
CA VAL A 289 16.02 0.26 39.84
C VAL A 289 14.90 -0.01 40.85
N SER A 290 14.98 -1.16 41.51
CA SER A 290 14.06 -1.63 42.56
C SER A 290 14.09 -0.76 43.80
#